data_AF-A0A960PXU3-F1
#
_entry.id   AF-A0A960PXU3-F1
#
_cell.length_a   1.000
_cell.length_b   1.000
_cell.length_c   1.000
_cell.angle_alpha   90.00
_cell.angle_beta   90.00
_cell.angle_gamma   90.00
#
_symmetry.space_group_name_H-M   'P 1'
#
loop_
_entity.id
_entity.type
_entity.pdbx_description
1 polymer ?
#
loop_
_entity_poly.entity_id
_entity_poly.type
_entity_poly.pdbx_seq_one_letter_code
_entity_poly.pdbx_strand_id
1 'polypeptide(L)' 'MIAIWLERIIWIYTALGVVFTTPFLFKGVQKIDPSAAAGSWGFRLMISPGCVLFWPLLAYRWWRKIPPPIEQNAHRRSF' A
#
# COMPACT_ATOMS: atom_id res chain seq x y z
N MET A 1 -5.00 10.40 -31.91
CA MET A 1 -3.66 10.78 -31.39
C MET A 1 -3.58 10.75 -29.85
N ILE A 2 -4.55 11.32 -29.12
CA ILE A 2 -4.55 11.34 -27.63
C ILE A 2 -4.64 9.95 -26.97
N ALA A 3 -5.40 9.01 -27.56
CA ALA A 3 -5.61 7.67 -26.98
C ALA A 3 -4.32 6.85 -26.79
N ILE A 4 -3.36 6.98 -27.72
CA ILE A 4 -2.07 6.25 -27.67
C ILE A 4 -1.20 6.74 -26.49
N TRP A 5 -1.27 8.03 -26.19
CA TRP A 5 -0.53 8.60 -25.06
C TRP A 5 -1.11 8.15 -23.71
N LEU A 6 -2.43 8.12 -23.60
CA LEU A 6 -3.13 7.62 -22.41
C LEU A 6 -2.81 6.15 -22.13
N GLU A 7 -2.87 5.31 -23.15
CA GLU A 7 -2.57 3.88 -23.04
C GLU A 7 -1.14 3.64 -22.54
N ARG A 8 -0.16 4.34 -23.11
CA ARG A 8 1.24 4.22 -22.70
C ARG A 8 1.49 4.69 -21.27
N ILE A 9 0.85 5.79 -20.85
CA ILE A 9 0.97 6.30 -19.48
C ILE A 9 0.40 5.29 -18.49
N ILE A 10 -0.77 4.70 -18.81
CA ILE A 10 -1.39 3.67 -17.97
C ILE A 10 -0.50 2.44 -17.88
N TRP A 11 0.07 1.97 -18.98
CA TRP A 11 0.98 0.82 -18.98
C TRP A 11 2.25 1.07 -18.17
N ILE A 12 2.88 2.24 -18.34
CA ILE A 12 4.08 2.61 -17.58
C ILE A 12 3.75 2.71 -16.09
N TYR A 13 2.63 3.34 -15.74
CA TYR A 13 2.18 3.47 -14.36
C TYR A 13 1.90 2.10 -13.71
N THR A 14 1.23 1.19 -14.43
CA THR A 14 0.98 -0.17 -13.95
C THR A 14 2.27 -0.97 -13.81
N ALA A 15 3.19 -0.88 -14.77
CA ALA A 15 4.48 -1.57 -14.71
C ALA A 15 5.31 -1.10 -13.51
N LEU A 16 5.36 0.21 -13.26
CA LEU A 16 6.00 0.78 -12.06
C LEU A 16 5.31 0.31 -10.77
N GLY A 17 3.99 0.25 -10.75
CA GLY A 17 3.22 -0.30 -9.64
C GLY A 17 3.56 -1.75 -9.34
N VAL A 18 3.71 -2.61 -10.36
CA VAL A 18 4.12 -4.01 -10.20
C VAL A 18 5.54 -4.12 -9.63
N VAL A 19 6.48 -3.34 -10.16
CA VAL A 19 7.86 -3.30 -9.66
C VAL A 19 7.90 -2.81 -8.22
N PHE A 20 7.08 -1.82 -7.84
CA PHE A 20 6.99 -1.31 -6.47
C PHE A 20 6.31 -2.30 -5.52
N THR A 21 5.30 -3.03 -5.99
CA THR A 21 4.53 -3.97 -5.17
C THR A 21 5.39 -5.13 -4.68
N THR A 22 6.38 -5.54 -5.47
CA THR A 22 7.30 -6.64 -5.11
C THR A 22 8.01 -6.38 -3.77
N PRO A 23 8.84 -5.33 -3.59
CA PRO A 23 9.45 -5.01 -2.30
C PRO A 23 8.44 -4.56 -1.25
N PHE A 24 7.32 -3.95 -1.67
CA PHE A 24 6.26 -3.51 -0.76
C PHE A 24 5.57 -4.68 -0.05
N LEU A 25 5.34 -5.81 -0.73
CA LEU A 25 4.77 -7.02 -0.11
C LEU A 25 5.68 -7.61 0.97
N PHE A 26 7.00 -7.53 0.79
CA PHE A 26 7.96 -8.04 1.77
C PHE A 26 8.18 -7.10 2.95
N LYS A 27 8.39 -5.79 2.70
CA LYS A 27 8.78 -4.80 3.73
C LYS A 27 7.75 -3.70 4.02
N GLY A 28 6.91 -3.37 3.07
CA GLY A 28 5.91 -2.29 3.18
C GLY A 28 4.66 -2.72 3.95
N VAL A 29 4.11 -3.89 3.63
CA VAL A 29 2.90 -4.46 4.27
C VAL A 29 3.07 -4.57 5.78
N GLN A 30 4.19 -5.12 6.25
CA GLN A 30 4.47 -5.22 7.70
C GLN A 30 4.57 -3.87 8.40
N LYS A 31 4.95 -2.80 7.67
CA LYS A 31 5.15 -1.46 8.23
C LYS A 31 3.87 -0.63 8.28
N ILE A 32 2.97 -0.82 7.32
CA ILE A 32 1.70 -0.08 7.22
C ILE A 32 0.61 -0.77 8.03
N ASP A 33 0.63 -2.11 8.07
CA ASP A 33 -0.40 -2.88 8.76
C ASP A 33 0.24 -4.08 9.50
N PRO A 34 0.48 -3.95 10.81
CA PRO A 34 0.93 -5.05 11.66
C PRO A 34 -0.05 -6.24 11.65
N SER A 35 -1.35 -6.01 11.42
CA SER A 35 -2.35 -7.09 11.31
C SER A 35 -2.23 -7.84 9.97
N ALA A 36 -1.80 -7.17 8.90
CA ALA A 36 -1.47 -7.84 7.63
C ALA A 36 -0.15 -8.65 7.72
N ALA A 37 0.70 -8.41 8.72
CA ALA A 37 1.84 -9.26 9.02
C ALA A 37 1.41 -10.63 9.61
N ALA A 38 0.28 -10.68 10.32
CA ALA A 38 -0.32 -11.90 10.85
C ALA A 38 -1.15 -12.68 9.80
N GLY A 39 -1.52 -12.03 8.69
CA GLY A 39 -2.21 -12.67 7.56
C GLY A 39 -1.30 -13.62 6.78
N SER A 40 -1.84 -14.80 6.42
CA SER A 40 -1.14 -15.85 5.66
C SER A 40 -0.67 -15.37 4.27
N TRP A 41 0.29 -16.08 3.66
CA TRP A 41 0.84 -15.74 2.32
C TRP A 41 -0.24 -15.54 1.24
N GLY A 42 -1.36 -16.26 1.35
CA GLY A 42 -2.53 -16.09 0.47
C GLY A 42 -3.20 -14.72 0.60
N PHE A 43 -3.27 -14.14 1.81
CA PHE A 43 -3.79 -12.79 2.01
C PHE A 43 -2.94 -11.74 1.29
N ARG A 44 -1.60 -11.89 1.34
CA ARG A 44 -0.66 -11.01 0.63
C ARG A 44 -0.85 -11.05 -0.89
N LEU A 45 -1.08 -12.23 -1.45
CA LEU A 45 -1.41 -12.39 -2.87
C LEU A 45 -2.76 -11.74 -3.23
N MET A 46 -3.76 -11.88 -2.36
CA MET A 46 -5.10 -11.32 -2.61
C MET A 46 -5.12 -9.78 -2.58
N ILE A 47 -4.31 -9.15 -1.71
CA ILE A 47 -4.19 -7.69 -1.66
C ILE A 47 -3.21 -7.11 -2.69
N SER A 48 -2.39 -7.96 -3.32
CA SER A 48 -1.37 -7.52 -4.29
C SER A 48 -1.93 -6.70 -5.47
N PRO A 49 -3.03 -7.07 -6.15
CA PRO A 49 -3.58 -6.23 -7.22
C PRO A 49 -4.07 -4.87 -6.70
N GLY A 50 -4.62 -4.82 -5.49
CA GLY A 50 -4.99 -3.55 -4.84
C GLY A 50 -3.77 -2.68 -4.53
N CYS A 51 -2.65 -3.30 -4.13
CA CYS A 51 -1.39 -2.58 -3.91
C CYS A 51 -0.79 -2.03 -5.21
N VAL A 52 -0.85 -2.78 -6.31
CA VAL A 52 -0.43 -2.29 -7.63
C VAL A 52 -1.28 -1.10 -8.05
N LEU A 53 -2.60 -1.15 -7.85
CA LEU A 53 -3.51 -0.06 -8.22
C LEU A 53 -3.26 1.21 -7.40
N PHE A 54 -3.11 1.06 -6.08
CA PHE A 54 -2.91 2.17 -5.15
C PHE A 54 -1.43 2.42 -4.78
N TRP A 55 -0.50 2.00 -5.64
CA TRP A 55 0.93 2.10 -5.35
C TRP A 55 1.44 3.52 -5.01
N PRO A 56 0.97 4.64 -5.61
CA PRO A 56 1.49 5.96 -5.25
C PRO A 56 0.99 6.41 -3.89
N LEU A 57 -0.25 6.05 -3.54
CA LEU A 57 -0.83 6.34 -2.23
C LEU A 57 -0.09 5.55 -1.14
N LEU A 58 0.20 4.27 -1.41
CA LEU A 58 0.96 3.40 -0.51
C LEU A 58 2.42 3.85 -0.41
N ALA A 59 3.06 4.23 -1.52
CA ALA A 59 4.41 4.80 -1.54
C ALA A 59 4.48 6.10 -0.73
N TYR A 60 3.50 6.99 -0.91
CA TYR A 60 3.39 8.23 -0.14
C TYR A 60 3.20 7.98 1.35
N ARG A 61 2.33 7.03 1.71
CA ARG A 61 2.07 6.66 3.11
C ARG A 61 3.28 5.97 3.74
N TRP A 62 4.00 5.14 2.98
CA TRP A 62 5.23 4.49 3.41
C TRP A 62 6.36 5.50 3.63
N TRP A 63 6.51 6.49 2.74
CA TRP A 63 7.48 7.57 2.88
C TRP A 63 7.18 8.44 4.11
N ARG A 64 5.91 8.82 4.31
CA ARG A 64 5.51 9.69 5.43
C ARG A 64 5.57 9.02 6.80
N LYS A 65 5.72 7.69 6.88
CA LYS A 65 5.71 6.91 8.14
C LYS A 65 4.59 7.37 9.09
N ILE A 66 3.39 7.64 8.56
CA ILE A 66 2.29 8.17 9.38
C ILE A 66 1.96 7.10 10.43
N PRO A 67 2.21 7.34 11.72
CA PRO A 67 1.84 6.37 12.74
C PRO A 67 0.32 6.17 12.70
N PRO A 68 -0.19 4.95 12.93
CA PRO A 68 -1.63 4.74 13.03
C PRO A 68 -2.18 5.75 14.05
N PRO A 69 -3.28 6.46 13.72
CA PRO A 69 -3.86 7.43 14.64
C PRO A 69 -4.13 6.72 15.97
N ILE A 70 -3.42 7.15 17.01
CA ILE A 70 -3.59 6.61 18.36
C ILE A 70 -5.02 6.93 18.76
N GLU A 71 -5.80 5.88 18.98
CA GLU A 71 -7.20 6.00 19.37
C GLU A 71 -7.29 6.73 20.72
N GLN A 72 -7.71 8.00 20.69
CA GLN A 72 -7.86 8.84 21.88
C GLN A 72 -9.27 8.71 22.48
N ASN A 73 -9.74 7.47 22.67
CA ASN A 73 -11.02 7.23 23.34
C ASN A 73 -10.96 7.62 24.82
N ALA A 74 -12.09 8.06 25.37
CA ALA A 74 -12.24 8.47 26.76
C ALA A 74 -11.73 7.40 27.76
N HIS A 75 -11.87 6.12 27.39
CA HIS A 75 -11.46 4.96 28.18
C HIS A 75 -9.92 4.85 28.41
N ARG A 76 -9.09 5.54 27.61
CA ARG A 76 -7.61 5.55 27.76
C ARG A 76 -7.08 6.80 28.45
N ARG A 77 -7.91 7.83 28.64
CA ARG A 77 -7.55 9.12 29.26
C ARG A 77 -7.94 9.24 30.74
N SER A 78 -8.57 8.21 31.30
CA SER A 78 -9.11 8.22 32.67
C SER A 78 -8.25 7.50 33.71
N PHE A 79 -6.93 7.37 33.49
CA PHE A 79 -5.99 6.91 34.53
C PHE A 79 -5.14 8.07 35.01
#